data_AF-A0A1P8U6T0-F1
#
_entry.id   AF-A0A1P8U6T0-F1
#
_cell.length_a   1.000
_cell.length_b   1.000
_cell.length_c   1.000
_cell.angle_alpha   90.00
_cell.angle_beta   90.00
_cell.angle_gamma   90.00
#
_symmetry.space_group_name_H-M   'P 1'
#
loop_
_entity.id
_entity.type
_entity.pdbx_description
1 polymer ?
#
loop_
_entity_poly.entity_id
_entity_poly.type
_entity_poly.pdbx_seq_one_letter_code
_entity_poly.pdbx_strand_id
1 'polypeptide(L)'
;MHLSAQQLDRAVGAVLASAAGDALGSQYEFGPALSDSLTPQFGIGCFGHALGEWTDDTSMAMPILRVLARGGTIEDRGSIVEIVAAWKDWSRTAKDVGTQTRAVLSRLDEGADEDAARSAAESAHDRAGRSGGNGSLMRTGPVALGYLDRSPEEVAAAAGRIAQLTHWEVDNVDACALWCLAIRHAILTGKYDVRAQLRWLPAERRDRWERLIDEATADGVHPRDFQSGNGWVVRAFQAALAAIAGATSLRDALERAVRGGGDTDTVAAIAGSLAGAVWGGSALPLSFKRRLHGWPGFDANELTRLACLAARHGRPDREGWPAADRATVYAHSDYLYQHPHDDGAWIGSLAALDRLPAEIDAVVSLCRVGRAQVPARCESVQVWLVDQEGRNDNLDLVLTEASDVVAALRAEGKRVFLHCAEGRSRTAAVSALYGARHRGVPLDQAWRDVRDTLPAFAPEPFLRSAVERLARRAAAVDAG
;
A
#
# COMPACT_ATOMS: atom_id res chain seq x y z
N MET A 1 -15.69 -15.27 -0.08
CA MET A 1 -16.33 -14.02 0.38
C MET A 1 -16.43 -12.99 -0.76
N HIS A 2 -17.42 -12.08 -0.77
CA HIS A 2 -17.46 -10.92 -1.69
C HIS A 2 -17.12 -9.64 -0.94
N LEU A 3 -15.97 -9.03 -1.26
CA LEU A 3 -15.53 -7.77 -0.66
C LEU A 3 -16.19 -6.56 -1.33
N SER A 4 -16.55 -5.55 -0.53
CA SER A 4 -16.94 -4.24 -1.06
C SER A 4 -15.74 -3.53 -1.72
N ALA A 5 -16.00 -2.46 -2.47
CA ALA A 5 -14.92 -1.63 -3.02
C ALA A 5 -14.04 -1.04 -1.91
N GLN A 6 -14.62 -0.65 -0.78
CA GLN A 6 -13.89 -0.10 0.35
C GLN A 6 -13.04 -1.13 1.08
N GLN A 7 -13.57 -2.35 1.28
CA GLN A 7 -12.79 -3.43 1.88
C GLN A 7 -11.61 -3.82 0.97
N LEU A 8 -11.81 -3.84 -0.34
CA LEU A 8 -10.72 -4.11 -1.28
C LEU A 8 -9.69 -2.97 -1.31
N ASP A 9 -10.13 -1.71 -1.23
CA ASP A 9 -9.24 -0.55 -1.11
C ASP A 9 -8.36 -0.65 0.15
N ARG A 10 -8.94 -1.05 1.29
CA ARG A 10 -8.20 -1.31 2.54
C ARG A 10 -7.23 -2.47 2.42
N ALA A 11 -7.60 -3.56 1.75
CA ALA A 11 -6.70 -4.67 1.48
C ALA A 11 -5.50 -4.22 0.63
N VAL A 12 -5.73 -3.42 -0.41
CA VAL A 12 -4.66 -2.79 -1.22
C VAL A 12 -3.82 -1.84 -0.37
N GLY A 13 -4.45 -1.04 0.48
CA GLY A 13 -3.79 -0.11 1.38
C GLY A 13 -2.79 -0.81 2.30
N ALA A 14 -3.15 -1.97 2.86
CA ALA A 14 -2.28 -2.73 3.75
C ALA A 14 -0.94 -3.13 3.10
N VAL A 15 -0.92 -3.35 1.78
CA VAL A 15 0.33 -3.67 1.06
C VAL A 15 1.04 -2.40 0.62
N LEU A 16 0.32 -1.47 -0.03
CA LEU A 16 0.93 -0.24 -0.57
C LEU A 16 1.52 0.65 0.52
N ALA A 17 0.82 0.81 1.64
CA ALA A 17 1.28 1.67 2.71
C ALA A 17 2.43 1.05 3.50
N SER A 18 2.50 -0.29 3.57
CA SER A 18 3.68 -0.98 4.11
C SER A 18 4.91 -0.69 3.25
N ALA A 19 4.81 -0.88 1.93
CA ALA A 19 5.89 -0.55 0.99
C ALA A 19 6.25 0.95 0.97
N ALA A 20 5.26 1.82 1.13
CA ALA A 20 5.49 3.26 1.25
C ALA A 20 6.22 3.62 2.54
N GLY A 21 5.86 3.00 3.66
CA GLY A 21 6.48 3.23 4.96
C GLY A 21 7.94 2.79 4.97
N ASP A 22 8.20 1.58 4.50
CA ASP A 22 9.52 1.01 4.23
C ASP A 22 10.39 2.02 3.44
N ALA A 23 9.99 2.35 2.20
CA ALA A 23 10.77 3.21 1.34
C ALA A 23 10.96 4.64 1.92
N LEU A 24 9.97 5.15 2.67
CA LEU A 24 10.03 6.46 3.33
C LEU A 24 11.02 6.47 4.49
N GLY A 25 11.02 5.41 5.30
CA GLY A 25 11.87 5.28 6.47
C GLY A 25 13.33 4.95 6.15
N SER A 26 13.62 4.33 5.01
CA SER A 26 14.94 3.77 4.67
C SER A 26 16.12 4.74 4.73
N GLN A 27 15.93 6.04 4.49
CA GLN A 27 17.01 7.03 4.56
C GLN A 27 17.28 7.54 5.99
N TYR A 28 16.31 7.36 6.89
CA TYR A 28 16.34 7.85 8.26
C TYR A 28 16.77 6.76 9.25
N GLU A 29 16.99 5.54 8.74
CA GLU A 29 17.34 4.36 9.52
C GLU A 29 18.64 4.60 10.31
N PHE A 30 18.66 4.09 11.55
CA PHE A 30 19.71 4.30 12.56
C PHE A 30 19.88 5.76 13.02
N GLY A 31 19.04 6.68 12.53
CA GLY A 31 19.02 8.07 12.91
C GLY A 31 18.31 8.34 14.24
N PRO A 32 18.50 9.55 14.81
CA PRO A 32 17.73 9.99 15.98
C PRO A 32 16.27 10.24 15.61
N ALA A 33 15.40 10.38 16.62
CA ALA A 33 14.06 10.88 16.41
C ALA A 33 14.06 12.26 15.73
N LEU A 34 13.10 12.48 14.83
CA LEU A 34 12.99 13.72 14.05
C LEU A 34 12.01 14.70 14.69
N SER A 35 12.17 15.98 14.38
CA SER A 35 11.25 17.04 14.80
C SER A 35 9.86 16.86 14.17
N ASP A 36 8.81 17.26 14.90
CA ASP A 36 7.42 17.23 14.40
C ASP A 36 7.18 18.20 13.24
N SER A 37 8.02 19.23 13.08
CA SER A 37 7.96 20.16 11.93
C SER A 37 8.60 19.60 10.67
N LEU A 38 9.43 18.55 10.78
CA LEU A 38 10.05 17.92 9.62
C LEU A 38 9.02 17.05 8.90
N THR A 39 8.89 17.23 7.59
CA THR A 39 8.08 16.37 6.73
C THR A 39 8.98 15.35 6.04
N PRO A 40 8.95 14.07 6.42
CA PRO A 40 9.72 13.03 5.73
C PRO A 40 9.43 13.00 4.23
N GLN A 41 10.46 12.79 3.42
CA GLN A 41 10.37 12.64 1.96
C GLN A 41 11.05 11.34 1.55
N PHE A 42 10.88 10.84 0.32
CA PHE A 42 11.77 9.77 -0.17
C PHE A 42 13.19 10.29 -0.41
N GLY A 43 14.17 9.44 -0.14
CA GLY A 43 15.59 9.73 -0.26
C GLY A 43 16.36 8.46 -0.59
N ILE A 44 17.68 8.57 -0.71
CA ILE A 44 18.53 7.39 -0.90
C ILE A 44 18.65 6.69 0.46
N GLY A 45 18.25 5.42 0.53
CA GLY A 45 18.29 4.64 1.76
C GLY A 45 19.71 4.40 2.27
N CYS A 46 19.88 4.09 3.56
CA CYS A 46 21.19 3.94 4.21
C CYS A 46 22.11 2.90 3.52
N PHE A 47 21.52 1.87 2.89
CA PHE A 47 22.23 0.84 2.13
C PHE A 47 22.26 1.07 0.60
N GLY A 48 21.92 2.27 0.13
CA GLY A 48 21.94 2.62 -1.30
C GLY A 48 20.67 2.20 -2.07
N HIS A 49 19.55 2.05 -1.38
CA HIS A 49 18.22 1.96 -2.00
C HIS A 49 17.91 3.30 -2.70
N ALA A 50 17.43 3.27 -3.94
CA ALA A 50 17.06 4.45 -4.72
C ALA A 50 15.81 5.13 -4.14
N LEU A 51 15.49 6.33 -4.65
CA LEU A 51 14.33 7.08 -4.18
C LEU A 51 13.02 6.30 -4.44
N GLY A 52 12.32 5.94 -3.37
CA GLY A 52 11.11 5.12 -3.44
C GLY A 52 11.38 3.63 -3.64
N GLU A 53 12.65 3.20 -3.56
CA GLU A 53 13.01 1.78 -3.53
C GLU A 53 12.78 1.22 -2.13
N TRP A 54 11.95 0.18 -2.02
CA TRP A 54 11.72 -0.53 -0.75
C TRP A 54 12.86 -1.51 -0.41
N THR A 55 13.01 -1.80 0.89
CA THR A 55 14.09 -2.59 1.51
C THR A 55 13.68 -4.05 1.70
N ASP A 56 14.27 -4.75 2.68
CA ASP A 56 13.95 -6.13 3.02
C ASP A 56 12.55 -6.31 3.60
N ASP A 57 11.95 -5.32 4.26
CA ASP A 57 10.59 -5.41 4.79
C ASP A 57 9.59 -5.83 3.71
N THR A 58 9.53 -5.04 2.63
CA THR A 58 8.64 -5.31 1.50
C THR A 58 9.14 -6.46 0.67
N SER A 59 10.45 -6.56 0.43
CA SER A 59 11.03 -7.63 -0.37
C SER A 59 10.73 -9.01 0.23
N MET A 60 10.80 -9.16 1.55
CA MET A 60 10.44 -10.40 2.22
C MET A 60 8.93 -10.62 2.33
N ALA A 61 8.10 -9.57 2.25
CA ALA A 61 6.64 -9.72 2.15
C ALA A 61 6.19 -10.26 0.79
N MET A 62 6.95 -9.99 -0.28
CA MET A 62 6.56 -10.31 -1.66
C MET A 62 6.31 -11.80 -1.94
N PRO A 63 7.15 -12.77 -1.50
CA PRO A 63 6.88 -14.18 -1.76
C PRO A 63 5.58 -14.66 -1.09
N ILE A 64 5.29 -14.17 0.13
CA ILE A 64 4.04 -14.47 0.83
C ILE A 64 2.86 -13.92 0.02
N LEU A 65 2.92 -12.64 -0.37
CA LEU A 65 1.86 -12.01 -1.15
C LEU A 65 1.63 -12.72 -2.49
N ARG A 66 2.69 -13.12 -3.20
CA ARG A 66 2.61 -13.81 -4.49
C ARG A 66 1.96 -15.18 -4.38
N VAL A 67 2.33 -15.97 -3.36
CA VAL A 67 1.70 -17.27 -3.08
C VAL A 67 0.19 -17.10 -2.86
N LEU A 68 -0.22 -16.13 -2.06
CA LEU A 68 -1.63 -15.87 -1.78
C LEU A 68 -2.36 -15.32 -3.02
N ALA A 69 -1.69 -14.47 -3.81
CA ALA A 69 -2.23 -13.88 -5.04
C ALA A 69 -2.47 -14.87 -6.18
N ARG A 70 -1.95 -16.10 -6.10
CA ARG A 70 -2.27 -17.20 -7.03
C ARG A 70 -3.21 -18.24 -6.41
N GLY A 71 -3.71 -17.99 -5.18
CA GLY A 71 -4.63 -18.88 -4.47
C GLY A 71 -3.96 -20.00 -3.66
N GLY A 72 -2.65 -19.92 -3.43
CA GLY A 72 -1.96 -20.77 -2.45
C GLY A 72 -2.33 -20.40 -1.01
N THR A 73 -1.95 -21.25 -0.05
CA THR A 73 -2.19 -21.01 1.38
C THR A 73 -0.95 -21.29 2.20
N ILE A 74 -0.88 -20.79 3.44
CA ILE A 74 0.27 -21.00 4.32
C ILE A 74 0.30 -22.44 4.86
N GLU A 75 -0.82 -23.16 4.84
CA GLU A 75 -0.85 -24.56 5.25
C GLU A 75 -0.21 -25.51 4.25
N ASP A 76 -0.17 -25.13 2.99
CA ASP A 76 0.42 -25.91 1.92
C ASP A 76 1.96 -25.92 2.03
N ARG A 77 2.55 -27.11 2.17
CA ARG A 77 4.02 -27.27 2.27
C ARG A 77 4.74 -26.73 1.05
N GLY A 78 4.16 -26.91 -0.15
CA GLY A 78 4.75 -26.40 -1.40
C GLY A 78 4.86 -24.87 -1.42
N SER A 79 3.85 -24.20 -0.89
CA SER A 79 3.82 -22.75 -0.70
C SER A 79 4.90 -22.27 0.27
N ILE A 80 5.14 -22.97 1.38
CA ILE A 80 6.24 -22.63 2.30
C ILE A 80 7.61 -22.82 1.63
N VAL A 81 7.82 -23.94 0.93
CA VAL A 81 9.07 -24.20 0.19
C VAL A 81 9.35 -23.08 -0.80
N GLU A 82 8.33 -22.61 -1.53
CA GLU A 82 8.49 -21.49 -2.46
C GLU A 82 8.86 -20.18 -1.75
N ILE A 83 8.20 -19.86 -0.64
CA ILE A 83 8.49 -18.64 0.13
C ILE A 83 9.95 -18.65 0.62
N VAL A 84 10.38 -19.77 1.22
CA VAL A 84 11.74 -19.94 1.74
C VAL A 84 12.77 -19.89 0.61
N ALA A 85 12.50 -20.57 -0.51
CA ALA A 85 13.38 -20.54 -1.68
C ALA A 85 13.52 -19.13 -2.25
N ALA A 86 12.42 -18.38 -2.35
CA ALA A 86 12.44 -17.00 -2.84
C ALA A 86 13.21 -16.07 -1.90
N TRP A 87 13.07 -16.21 -0.58
CA TRP A 87 13.89 -15.45 0.38
C TRP A 87 15.36 -15.79 0.28
N LYS A 88 15.70 -17.08 0.16
CA LYS A 88 17.08 -17.51 0.00
C LYS A 88 17.69 -16.92 -1.27
N ASP A 89 16.98 -16.97 -2.39
CA ASP A 89 17.45 -16.41 -3.65
C ASP A 89 17.65 -14.89 -3.58
N TRP A 90 16.64 -14.16 -3.09
CA TRP A 90 16.73 -12.72 -2.84
C TRP A 90 17.93 -12.34 -1.96
N SER A 91 18.17 -13.09 -0.88
CA SER A 91 19.21 -12.79 0.11
C SER A 91 20.65 -12.85 -0.45
N ARG A 92 20.86 -13.47 -1.62
CA ARG A 92 22.16 -13.56 -2.30
C ARG A 92 22.64 -12.22 -2.84
N THR A 93 21.70 -11.38 -3.27
CA THR A 93 21.99 -10.10 -3.93
C THR A 93 21.33 -8.89 -3.26
N ALA A 94 20.57 -9.12 -2.18
CA ALA A 94 19.93 -8.05 -1.42
C ALA A 94 20.95 -7.06 -0.85
N LYS A 95 20.59 -5.77 -0.88
CA LYS A 95 21.39 -4.67 -0.34
C LYS A 95 21.45 -4.73 1.19
N ASP A 96 20.38 -5.17 1.81
CA ASP A 96 20.35 -5.50 3.23
C ASP A 96 19.60 -6.82 3.51
N VAL A 97 20.03 -7.52 4.55
CA VAL A 97 19.33 -8.67 5.14
C VAL A 97 19.68 -8.71 6.62
N GLY A 98 18.67 -8.60 7.48
CA GLY A 98 18.83 -8.68 8.92
C GLY A 98 19.63 -9.91 9.39
N THR A 99 20.43 -9.73 10.45
CA THR A 99 21.41 -10.73 10.93
C THR A 99 20.80 -12.11 11.21
N GLN A 100 19.64 -12.14 11.90
CA GLN A 100 18.93 -13.38 12.21
C GLN A 100 18.46 -14.08 10.93
N THR A 101 17.81 -13.34 10.02
CA THR A 101 17.35 -13.85 8.73
C THR A 101 18.53 -14.44 7.93
N ARG A 102 19.65 -13.72 7.83
CA ARG A 102 20.85 -14.19 7.16
C ARG A 102 21.42 -15.47 7.79
N ALA A 103 21.46 -15.54 9.13
CA ALA A 103 21.96 -16.69 9.86
C ALA A 103 21.12 -17.96 9.63
N VAL A 104 19.82 -17.82 9.39
CA VAL A 104 18.92 -18.92 9.04
C VAL A 104 19.06 -19.30 7.57
N LEU A 105 18.86 -18.35 6.65
CA LEU A 105 18.82 -18.63 5.20
C LEU A 105 20.13 -19.21 4.66
N SER A 106 21.27 -18.79 5.21
CA SER A 106 22.60 -19.29 4.80
C SER A 106 22.84 -20.77 5.12
N ARG A 107 22.01 -21.40 5.96
CA ARG A 107 22.15 -22.79 6.40
C ARG A 107 21.14 -23.73 5.75
N LEU A 108 20.17 -23.19 5.03
CA LEU A 108 19.15 -23.99 4.37
C LEU A 108 19.67 -24.52 3.04
N ASP A 109 19.36 -25.76 2.72
CA ASP A 109 19.58 -26.32 1.39
C ASP A 109 18.57 -25.76 0.37
N GLU A 110 18.81 -26.02 -0.92
CA GLU A 110 17.80 -25.71 -1.95
C GLU A 110 16.55 -26.58 -1.73
N GLY A 111 15.37 -25.97 -1.82
CA GLY A 111 14.10 -26.66 -1.59
C GLY A 111 13.82 -27.01 -0.11
N ALA A 112 14.51 -26.36 0.83
CA ALA A 112 14.25 -26.52 2.26
C ALA A 112 12.76 -26.28 2.58
N ASP A 113 12.18 -27.21 3.34
CA ASP A 113 10.80 -27.15 3.76
C ASP A 113 10.62 -26.48 5.12
N GLU A 114 9.40 -26.48 5.62
CA GLU A 114 9.06 -25.83 6.89
C GLU A 114 9.85 -26.39 8.07
N ASP A 115 10.02 -27.71 8.14
CA ASP A 115 10.73 -28.36 9.24
C ASP A 115 12.21 -27.95 9.23
N ALA A 116 12.86 -27.98 8.07
CA ALA A 116 14.23 -27.52 7.91
C ALA A 116 14.41 -26.02 8.28
N ALA A 117 13.50 -25.16 7.82
CA ALA A 117 13.51 -23.73 8.13
C ALA A 117 13.38 -23.47 9.64
N ARG A 118 12.42 -24.13 10.30
CA ARG A 118 12.18 -23.99 11.74
C ARG A 118 13.33 -24.53 12.57
N SER A 119 13.89 -25.70 12.23
CA SER A 119 15.08 -26.24 12.91
C SER A 119 16.30 -25.33 12.75
N ALA A 120 16.47 -24.69 11.60
CA ALA A 120 17.54 -23.71 11.39
C ALA A 120 17.30 -22.43 12.22
N ALA A 121 16.06 -21.97 12.36
CA ALA A 121 15.69 -20.84 13.20
C ALA A 121 15.90 -21.10 14.70
N GLU A 122 15.51 -22.28 15.19
CA GLU A 122 15.76 -22.75 16.56
C GLU A 122 17.25 -22.84 16.84
N SER A 123 18.01 -23.50 15.96
CA SER A 123 19.47 -23.56 16.07
C SER A 123 20.11 -22.16 16.02
N ALA A 124 19.55 -21.27 15.18
CA ALA A 124 19.69 -19.81 15.17
C ALA A 124 19.74 -19.21 16.58
N HIS A 125 18.59 -19.36 17.22
CA HIS A 125 18.27 -18.87 18.55
C HIS A 125 19.20 -19.43 19.62
N ASP A 126 19.36 -20.76 19.67
CA ASP A 126 20.18 -21.43 20.70
C ASP A 126 21.63 -20.94 20.69
N ARG A 127 22.20 -20.68 19.52
CA ARG A 127 23.57 -20.16 19.39
C ARG A 127 23.70 -18.70 19.80
N ALA A 128 22.71 -17.88 19.46
CA ALA A 128 22.74 -16.43 19.73
C ALA A 128 22.22 -16.08 21.14
N GLY A 129 21.50 -17.00 21.78
CA GLY A 129 20.76 -16.78 23.03
C GLY A 129 19.53 -15.88 22.89
N ARG A 130 19.25 -15.39 21.68
CA ARG A 130 18.13 -14.51 21.33
C ARG A 130 17.88 -14.52 19.82
N SER A 131 16.64 -14.36 19.42
CA SER A 131 16.20 -14.22 18.03
C SER A 131 14.95 -13.33 17.89
N GLY A 132 14.69 -12.46 18.85
CA GLY A 132 13.50 -11.61 18.93
C GLY A 132 13.42 -10.43 17.95
N GLY A 133 14.23 -10.40 16.90
CA GLY A 133 14.27 -9.29 15.93
C GLY A 133 12.90 -9.03 15.27
N ASN A 134 12.62 -7.81 14.84
CA ASN A 134 11.37 -7.42 14.20
C ASN A 134 11.15 -8.00 12.77
N GLY A 135 12.17 -8.66 12.20
CA GLY A 135 12.19 -9.14 10.81
C GLY A 135 11.08 -10.11 10.42
N SER A 136 10.40 -10.76 11.38
CA SER A 136 9.18 -11.52 11.10
C SER A 136 7.95 -10.64 10.97
N LEU A 137 7.81 -9.60 11.81
CA LEU A 137 6.60 -8.78 11.90
C LEU A 137 6.44 -7.91 10.65
N MET A 138 7.53 -7.30 10.18
CA MET A 138 7.53 -6.40 9.03
C MET A 138 6.91 -6.99 7.75
N ARG A 139 7.08 -8.30 7.56
CA ARG A 139 6.72 -8.98 6.31
C ARG A 139 5.43 -9.80 6.36
N THR A 140 4.82 -9.99 7.53
CA THR A 140 3.74 -10.99 7.70
C THR A 140 2.35 -10.45 7.33
N GLY A 141 2.19 -9.13 7.18
CA GLY A 141 0.93 -8.46 6.80
C GLY A 141 0.13 -9.11 5.65
N PRO A 142 0.74 -9.60 4.55
CA PRO A 142 0.02 -10.27 3.45
C PRO A 142 -0.83 -11.47 3.89
N VAL A 143 -0.49 -12.18 4.97
CA VAL A 143 -1.28 -13.30 5.49
C VAL A 143 -2.72 -12.88 5.77
N ALA A 144 -2.94 -11.68 6.30
CA ALA A 144 -4.28 -11.18 6.60
C ALA A 144 -5.18 -11.10 5.35
N LEU A 145 -4.62 -10.76 4.18
CA LEU A 145 -5.37 -10.64 2.92
C LEU A 145 -5.84 -12.01 2.42
N GLY A 146 -4.98 -13.03 2.48
CA GLY A 146 -5.34 -14.38 2.03
C GLY A 146 -6.35 -15.09 2.94
N TYR A 147 -6.59 -14.56 4.15
CA TYR A 147 -7.35 -15.18 5.23
C TYR A 147 -8.54 -14.33 5.70
N LEU A 148 -9.01 -13.38 4.86
CA LEU A 148 -10.13 -12.49 5.21
C LEU A 148 -11.43 -13.23 5.57
N ASP A 149 -11.67 -14.40 4.99
CA ASP A 149 -12.84 -15.23 5.25
C ASP A 149 -12.58 -16.45 6.16
N ARG A 150 -11.35 -16.57 6.67
CA ARG A 150 -10.92 -17.61 7.62
C ARG A 150 -11.20 -17.22 9.07
N SER A 151 -11.14 -18.18 9.98
CA SER A 151 -11.27 -17.91 11.41
C SER A 151 -10.06 -17.13 11.94
N PRO A 152 -10.23 -16.34 13.01
CA PRO A 152 -9.12 -15.68 13.69
C PRO A 152 -7.98 -16.63 14.13
N GLU A 153 -8.32 -17.85 14.55
CA GLU A 153 -7.34 -18.88 14.91
C GLU A 153 -6.52 -19.34 13.71
N GLU A 154 -7.15 -19.54 12.54
CA GLU A 154 -6.45 -19.86 11.29
C GLU A 154 -5.48 -18.71 10.90
N VAL A 155 -5.90 -17.45 11.06
CA VAL A 155 -5.05 -16.27 10.79
C VAL A 155 -3.85 -16.24 11.75
N ALA A 156 -4.08 -16.41 13.04
CA ALA A 156 -3.02 -16.42 14.06
C ALA A 156 -2.01 -17.57 13.83
N ALA A 157 -2.50 -18.76 13.49
CA ALA A 157 -1.68 -19.91 13.19
C ALA A 157 -0.82 -19.69 11.93
N ALA A 158 -1.41 -19.18 10.85
CA ALA A 158 -0.68 -18.88 9.62
C ALA A 158 0.41 -17.80 9.84
N ALA A 159 0.09 -16.74 10.58
CA ALA A 159 1.07 -15.69 10.92
C ALA A 159 2.21 -16.24 11.79
N GLY A 160 1.90 -17.08 12.78
CA GLY A 160 2.90 -17.74 13.62
C GLY A 160 3.82 -18.67 12.84
N ARG A 161 3.28 -19.45 11.89
CA ARG A 161 4.08 -20.32 11.01
C ARG A 161 5.10 -19.53 10.21
N ILE A 162 4.66 -18.44 9.56
CA ILE A 162 5.55 -17.54 8.80
C ILE A 162 6.66 -16.94 9.67
N ALA A 163 6.34 -16.53 10.90
CA ALA A 163 7.33 -15.97 11.82
C ALA A 163 8.44 -16.98 12.15
N GLN A 164 8.04 -18.21 12.50
CA GLN A 164 8.95 -19.27 12.94
C GLN A 164 9.86 -19.83 11.84
N LEU A 165 9.63 -19.50 10.57
CA LEU A 165 10.56 -19.85 9.50
C LEU A 165 11.95 -19.21 9.66
N THR A 166 12.06 -18.15 10.48
CA THR A 166 13.35 -17.46 10.70
C THR A 166 13.54 -16.93 12.12
N HIS A 167 12.47 -16.66 12.86
CA HIS A 167 12.51 -16.08 14.20
C HIS A 167 11.80 -17.03 15.18
N TRP A 168 12.56 -17.62 16.10
CA TRP A 168 12.07 -18.70 16.96
C TRP A 168 11.23 -18.24 18.16
N GLU A 169 11.42 -17.00 18.62
CA GLU A 169 10.84 -16.53 19.89
C GLU A 169 9.31 -16.41 19.84
N VAL A 170 8.68 -16.66 21.01
CA VAL A 170 7.22 -16.57 21.17
C VAL A 170 6.72 -15.14 20.95
N ASP A 171 7.50 -14.13 21.31
CA ASP A 171 7.14 -12.72 21.07
C ASP A 171 6.97 -12.43 19.57
N ASN A 172 7.77 -13.07 18.69
CA ASN A 172 7.59 -12.94 17.25
C ASN A 172 6.27 -13.54 16.78
N VAL A 173 5.92 -14.73 17.30
CA VAL A 173 4.65 -15.40 16.99
C VAL A 173 3.47 -14.55 17.41
N ASP A 174 3.47 -14.06 18.65
CA ASP A 174 2.38 -13.25 19.18
C ASP A 174 2.22 -11.93 18.44
N ALA A 175 3.32 -11.22 18.19
CA ALA A 175 3.29 -9.95 17.48
C ALA A 175 2.72 -10.12 16.06
N CYS A 176 3.19 -11.13 15.33
CA CYS A 176 2.71 -11.41 13.96
C CYS A 176 1.23 -11.80 13.96
N ALA A 177 0.79 -12.62 14.92
CA ALA A 177 -0.61 -13.00 15.07
C ALA A 177 -1.51 -11.79 15.37
N LEU A 178 -1.17 -10.99 16.38
CA LEU A 178 -1.92 -9.79 16.74
C LEU A 178 -2.00 -8.80 15.56
N TRP A 179 -0.89 -8.57 14.87
CA TRP A 179 -0.86 -7.61 13.76
C TRP A 179 -1.67 -8.09 12.56
N CYS A 180 -1.59 -9.38 12.19
CA CYS A 180 -2.41 -9.92 11.11
C CYS A 180 -3.90 -9.93 11.44
N LEU A 181 -4.26 -10.24 12.70
CA LEU A 181 -5.63 -10.16 13.18
C LEU A 181 -6.17 -8.72 13.13
N ALA A 182 -5.34 -7.75 13.52
CA ALA A 182 -5.67 -6.33 13.45
C ALA A 182 -5.83 -5.84 12.01
N ILE A 183 -4.94 -6.22 11.09
CA ILE A 183 -5.05 -5.91 9.66
C ILE A 183 -6.33 -6.50 9.08
N ARG A 184 -6.62 -7.78 9.37
CA ARG A 184 -7.86 -8.43 8.92
C ARG A 184 -9.10 -7.71 9.47
N HIS A 185 -9.08 -7.35 10.75
CA HIS A 185 -10.17 -6.59 11.37
C HIS A 185 -10.35 -5.23 10.69
N ALA A 186 -9.27 -4.49 10.48
CA ALA A 186 -9.27 -3.18 9.81
C ALA A 186 -9.80 -3.24 8.38
N ILE A 187 -9.38 -4.22 7.59
CA ILE A 187 -9.91 -4.42 6.23
C ILE A 187 -11.43 -4.60 6.28
N LEU A 188 -11.94 -5.43 7.19
CA LEU A 188 -13.35 -5.77 7.27
C LEU A 188 -14.22 -4.65 7.87
N THR A 189 -13.71 -3.89 8.85
CA THR A 189 -14.50 -2.96 9.68
C THR A 189 -14.12 -1.49 9.53
N GLY A 190 -12.92 -1.20 9.03
CA GLY A 190 -12.33 0.14 8.99
C GLY A 190 -11.74 0.58 10.33
N LYS A 191 -11.50 -0.33 11.28
CA LYS A 191 -10.93 -0.04 12.61
C LYS A 191 -9.77 -0.99 12.90
N TYR A 192 -8.67 -0.50 13.46
CA TYR A 192 -7.50 -1.35 13.73
C TYR A 192 -7.64 -2.27 14.95
N ASP A 193 -8.36 -1.84 15.99
CA ASP A 193 -8.64 -2.53 17.27
C ASP A 193 -7.72 -3.74 17.60
N VAL A 194 -6.47 -3.44 17.94
CA VAL A 194 -5.44 -4.45 18.30
C VAL A 194 -5.77 -5.10 19.64
N ARG A 195 -6.30 -4.33 20.62
CA ARG A 195 -6.62 -4.85 21.96
C ARG A 195 -7.66 -5.96 21.90
N ALA A 196 -8.70 -5.83 21.06
CA ALA A 196 -9.71 -6.88 20.92
C ALA A 196 -9.15 -8.21 20.38
N GLN A 197 -7.95 -8.21 19.76
CA GLN A 197 -7.34 -9.40 19.20
C GLN A 197 -6.60 -10.25 20.24
N LEU A 198 -6.34 -9.73 21.44
CA LEU A 198 -5.70 -10.47 22.55
C LEU A 198 -6.41 -11.77 22.90
N ARG A 199 -7.74 -11.83 22.71
CA ARG A 199 -8.55 -13.04 22.98
C ARG A 199 -8.13 -14.26 22.15
N TRP A 200 -7.38 -14.05 21.07
CA TRP A 200 -6.89 -15.10 20.18
C TRP A 200 -5.46 -15.57 20.54
N LEU A 201 -4.80 -14.93 21.51
CA LEU A 201 -3.56 -15.44 22.08
C LEU A 201 -3.83 -16.44 23.22
N PRO A 202 -2.88 -17.31 23.57
CA PRO A 202 -2.93 -18.12 24.80
C PRO A 202 -3.08 -17.24 26.04
N ALA A 203 -3.88 -17.71 27.01
CA ALA A 203 -4.34 -16.91 28.15
C ALA A 203 -3.17 -16.33 28.98
N GLU A 204 -2.13 -17.13 29.20
CA GLU A 204 -0.93 -16.78 29.97
C GLU A 204 -0.09 -15.65 29.35
N ARG A 205 -0.29 -15.33 28.07
CA ARG A 205 0.43 -14.26 27.37
C ARG A 205 -0.35 -12.95 27.26
N ARG A 206 -1.68 -12.99 27.50
CA ARG A 206 -2.58 -11.85 27.26
C ARG A 206 -2.27 -10.65 28.14
N ASP A 207 -2.08 -10.86 29.45
CA ASP A 207 -1.85 -9.75 30.40
C ASP A 207 -0.58 -8.96 30.07
N ARG A 208 0.47 -9.63 29.57
CA ARG A 208 1.71 -8.96 29.14
C ARG A 208 1.44 -8.09 27.91
N TRP A 209 0.81 -8.66 26.89
CA TRP A 209 0.50 -7.93 25.66
C TRP A 209 -0.52 -6.81 25.86
N GLU A 210 -1.46 -6.97 26.78
CA GLU A 210 -2.38 -5.91 27.19
C GLU A 210 -1.60 -4.71 27.74
N ARG A 211 -0.69 -4.92 28.70
CA ARG A 211 0.17 -3.82 29.21
C ARG A 211 1.01 -3.16 28.11
N LEU A 212 1.58 -3.93 27.19
CA LEU A 212 2.38 -3.40 26.09
C LEU A 212 1.54 -2.54 25.13
N ILE A 213 0.29 -2.94 24.87
CA ILE A 213 -0.68 -2.18 24.07
C ILE A 213 -1.10 -0.92 24.82
N ASP A 214 -1.35 -1.00 26.11
CA ASP A 214 -1.72 0.14 26.96
C ASP A 214 -0.62 1.19 26.98
N GLU A 215 0.64 0.77 27.14
CA GLU A 215 1.82 1.64 27.02
C GLU A 215 1.88 2.33 25.65
N ALA A 216 1.63 1.61 24.56
CA ALA A 216 1.72 2.16 23.21
C ALA A 216 0.54 3.06 22.81
N THR A 217 -0.58 2.97 23.53
CA THR A 217 -1.83 3.70 23.22
C THR A 217 -2.21 4.73 24.28
N ALA A 218 -1.36 4.94 25.28
CA ALA A 218 -1.57 5.97 26.29
C ALA A 218 -1.48 7.38 25.69
N ASP A 219 -2.18 8.33 26.34
CA ASP A 219 -2.22 9.72 25.91
C ASP A 219 -0.82 10.35 25.86
N GLY A 220 -0.51 11.00 24.73
CA GLY A 220 0.76 11.69 24.53
C GLY A 220 1.93 10.80 24.09
N VAL A 221 1.74 9.48 24.00
CA VAL A 221 2.78 8.56 23.54
C VAL A 221 3.06 8.75 22.06
N HIS A 222 4.35 8.74 21.72
CA HIS A 222 4.86 8.90 20.36
C HIS A 222 5.81 7.73 20.02
N PRO A 223 5.94 7.33 18.73
CA PRO A 223 6.91 6.30 18.32
C PRO A 223 8.34 6.48 18.84
N ARG A 224 8.76 7.73 19.08
CA ARG A 224 10.10 8.09 19.61
C ARG A 224 10.32 7.58 21.04
N ASP A 225 9.26 7.34 21.80
CA ASP A 225 9.35 6.80 23.16
C ASP A 225 9.79 5.32 23.15
N PHE A 226 9.65 4.65 22.00
CA PHE A 226 10.08 3.28 21.77
C PHE A 226 11.32 3.17 20.88
N GLN A 227 11.98 4.29 20.55
CA GLN A 227 13.16 4.32 19.67
C GLN A 227 14.29 3.43 20.20
N SER A 228 14.48 3.40 21.52
CA SER A 228 15.49 2.54 22.13
C SER A 228 15.07 1.07 22.04
N GLY A 229 15.74 0.33 21.16
CA GLY A 229 15.54 -1.10 20.97
C GLY A 229 14.41 -1.46 20.02
N ASN A 230 13.95 -0.57 19.14
CA ASN A 230 12.93 -0.87 18.12
C ASN A 230 13.36 -1.88 17.03
N GLY A 231 14.61 -2.37 17.05
CA GLY A 231 15.00 -3.61 16.36
C GLY A 231 14.42 -4.89 16.98
N TRP A 232 13.93 -4.84 18.23
CA TRP A 232 13.21 -5.94 18.89
C TRP A 232 11.72 -5.88 18.55
N VAL A 233 11.13 -7.03 18.23
CA VAL A 233 9.75 -7.14 17.72
C VAL A 233 8.70 -6.45 18.60
N VAL A 234 8.85 -6.51 19.93
CA VAL A 234 7.92 -5.86 20.86
C VAL A 234 8.00 -4.34 20.78
N ARG A 235 9.21 -3.78 20.73
CA ARG A 235 9.39 -2.32 20.63
C ARG A 235 8.99 -1.79 19.26
N ALA A 236 9.28 -2.54 18.19
CA ALA A 236 8.77 -2.22 16.84
C ALA A 236 7.23 -2.19 16.82
N PHE A 237 6.58 -3.20 17.41
CA PHE A 237 5.12 -3.25 17.55
C PHE A 237 4.57 -2.05 18.32
N GLN A 238 5.15 -1.70 19.46
CA GLN A 238 4.72 -0.56 20.26
C GLN A 238 4.90 0.77 19.50
N ALA A 239 6.04 0.96 18.84
CA ALA A 239 6.32 2.14 18.03
C ALA A 239 5.30 2.28 16.88
N ALA A 240 5.03 1.19 16.16
CA ALA A 240 4.06 1.19 15.07
C ALA A 240 2.62 1.43 15.56
N LEU A 241 2.26 0.86 16.71
CA LEU A 241 0.94 1.07 17.33
C LEU A 241 0.77 2.52 17.81
N ALA A 242 1.80 3.12 18.41
CA ALA A 242 1.79 4.53 18.80
C ALA A 242 1.69 5.47 17.59
N ALA A 243 2.28 5.07 16.44
CA ALA A 243 2.17 5.84 15.21
C ALA A 243 0.72 5.91 14.73
N ILE A 244 0.05 4.76 14.58
CA ILE A 244 -1.35 4.69 14.12
C ILE A 244 -2.34 5.24 15.15
N ALA A 245 -2.15 4.98 16.44
CA ALA A 245 -3.06 5.42 17.49
C ALA A 245 -3.14 6.95 17.58
N GLY A 246 -2.02 7.64 17.34
CA GLY A 246 -1.97 9.10 17.32
C GLY A 246 -2.15 9.74 15.94
N ALA A 247 -2.46 8.97 14.89
CA ALA A 247 -2.56 9.48 13.53
C ALA A 247 -3.99 9.86 13.14
N THR A 248 -4.10 10.90 12.31
CA THR A 248 -5.37 11.39 11.75
C THR A 248 -5.59 10.98 10.30
N SER A 249 -4.53 10.53 9.62
CA SER A 249 -4.56 10.08 8.23
C SER A 249 -3.48 9.02 7.98
N LEU A 250 -3.55 8.34 6.84
CA LEU A 250 -2.53 7.38 6.43
C LEU A 250 -1.14 8.03 6.34
N ARG A 251 -1.06 9.21 5.69
CA ARG A 251 0.20 9.94 5.54
C ARG A 251 0.77 10.34 6.90
N ASP A 252 -0.06 10.84 7.80
CA ASP A 252 0.33 11.20 9.16
C ASP A 252 0.87 9.97 9.94
N ALA A 253 0.23 8.80 9.82
CA ALA A 253 0.73 7.57 10.44
C ALA A 253 2.14 7.19 9.96
N LEU A 254 2.41 7.27 8.66
CA LEU A 254 3.73 7.01 8.09
C LEU A 254 4.76 8.03 8.56
N GLU A 255 4.42 9.33 8.52
CA GLU A 255 5.34 10.39 8.95
C GLU A 255 5.66 10.30 10.45
N ARG A 256 4.66 9.99 11.29
CA ARG A 256 4.86 9.77 12.74
C ARG A 256 5.79 8.60 13.02
N ALA A 257 5.63 7.49 12.30
CA ALA A 257 6.50 6.33 12.42
C ALA A 257 7.96 6.69 12.09
N VAL A 258 8.20 7.37 10.96
CA VAL A 258 9.54 7.81 10.56
C VAL A 258 10.13 8.83 11.54
N ARG A 259 9.33 9.77 12.05
CA ARG A 259 9.77 10.72 13.10
C ARG A 259 10.17 10.02 14.41
N GLY A 260 9.83 8.75 14.59
CA GLY A 260 10.23 7.94 15.73
C GLY A 260 11.74 7.72 15.86
N GLY A 261 12.47 7.65 14.74
CA GLY A 261 13.91 7.33 14.72
C GLY A 261 14.22 5.85 15.00
N GLY A 262 15.51 5.50 15.02
CA GLY A 262 15.97 4.12 15.16
C GLY A 262 15.71 3.31 13.89
N ASP A 263 15.03 2.18 14.02
CA ASP A 263 14.64 1.28 12.93
C ASP A 263 13.40 1.81 12.16
N THR A 264 13.58 2.88 11.38
CA THR A 264 12.48 3.72 10.87
C THR A 264 11.74 3.12 9.69
N ASP A 265 12.43 2.46 8.76
CA ASP A 265 11.79 1.70 7.67
C ASP A 265 10.93 0.58 8.24
N THR A 266 11.46 -0.20 9.18
CA THR A 266 10.68 -1.30 9.77
C THR A 266 9.45 -0.81 10.53
N VAL A 267 9.61 0.18 11.41
CA VAL A 267 8.48 0.72 12.16
C VAL A 267 7.44 1.35 11.22
N ALA A 268 7.87 2.04 10.16
CA ALA A 268 6.97 2.64 9.18
C ALA A 268 6.30 1.58 8.28
N ALA A 269 6.97 0.50 7.93
CA ALA A 269 6.40 -0.62 7.18
C ALA A 269 5.30 -1.34 7.98
N ILE A 270 5.55 -1.60 9.26
CA ILE A 270 4.61 -2.22 10.20
C ILE A 270 3.42 -1.30 10.45
N ALA A 271 3.66 -0.01 10.77
CA ALA A 271 2.61 0.98 10.96
C ALA A 271 1.78 1.15 9.67
N GLY A 272 2.46 1.24 8.53
CA GLY A 272 1.87 1.37 7.21
C GLY A 272 0.93 0.22 6.86
N SER A 273 1.29 -1.03 7.18
CA SER A 273 0.42 -2.17 6.86
C SER A 273 -0.93 -2.11 7.58
N LEU A 274 -0.94 -1.67 8.84
CA LEU A 274 -2.18 -1.54 9.62
C LEU A 274 -2.92 -0.24 9.30
N ALA A 275 -2.21 0.87 9.12
CA ALA A 275 -2.78 2.16 8.73
C ALA A 275 -3.46 2.06 7.35
N GLY A 276 -2.80 1.44 6.37
CA GLY A 276 -3.37 1.21 5.05
C GLY A 276 -4.62 0.33 5.09
N ALA A 277 -4.68 -0.62 6.02
CA ALA A 277 -5.88 -1.43 6.27
C ALA A 277 -7.05 -0.64 6.89
N VAL A 278 -6.79 0.52 7.51
CA VAL A 278 -7.82 1.42 8.06
C VAL A 278 -8.27 2.42 7.01
N TRP A 279 -7.33 3.19 6.46
CA TRP A 279 -7.63 4.34 5.59
C TRP A 279 -7.76 3.99 4.10
N GLY A 280 -7.29 2.82 3.66
CA GLY A 280 -7.36 2.42 2.24
C GLY A 280 -6.16 2.87 1.42
N GLY A 281 -5.88 2.14 0.34
CA GLY A 281 -4.83 2.47 -0.62
C GLY A 281 -5.12 3.77 -1.35
N SER A 282 -6.38 4.15 -1.51
CA SER A 282 -6.81 5.44 -2.06
C SER A 282 -6.37 6.64 -1.21
N ALA A 283 -6.02 6.45 0.07
CA ALA A 283 -5.48 7.49 0.94
C ALA A 283 -3.97 7.71 0.80
N LEU A 284 -3.25 6.80 0.13
CA LEU A 284 -1.80 6.95 -0.06
C LEU A 284 -1.53 7.97 -1.19
N PRO A 285 -0.68 8.99 -0.96
CA PRO A 285 -0.39 10.01 -1.97
C PRO A 285 0.03 9.40 -3.31
N LEU A 286 -0.49 9.93 -4.42
CA LEU A 286 -0.13 9.46 -5.76
C LEU A 286 1.33 9.77 -6.07
N SER A 287 1.89 10.85 -5.51
CA SER A 287 3.32 11.14 -5.59
C SER A 287 4.19 10.02 -5.01
N PHE A 288 3.72 9.34 -3.96
CA PHE A 288 4.42 8.18 -3.39
C PHE A 288 4.27 6.99 -4.33
N LYS A 289 3.03 6.64 -4.73
CA LYS A 289 2.76 5.51 -5.62
C LYS A 289 3.57 5.56 -6.92
N ARG A 290 3.74 6.76 -7.51
CA ARG A 290 4.54 6.98 -8.73
C ARG A 290 6.00 6.59 -8.59
N ARG A 291 6.56 6.68 -7.39
CA ARG A 291 7.99 6.46 -7.12
C ARG A 291 8.27 5.06 -6.56
N LEU A 292 7.27 4.42 -5.99
CA LEU A 292 7.42 3.14 -5.33
C LEU A 292 7.81 2.03 -6.31
N HIS A 293 8.96 1.42 -6.03
CA HIS A 293 9.48 0.27 -6.77
C HIS A 293 10.42 -0.55 -5.88
N GLY A 294 10.85 -1.73 -6.34
CA GLY A 294 11.87 -2.52 -5.64
C GLY A 294 11.74 -4.00 -5.97
N TRP A 295 12.49 -4.86 -5.27
CA TRP A 295 12.52 -6.29 -5.57
C TRP A 295 11.10 -6.91 -5.51
N PRO A 296 10.72 -7.78 -6.47
CA PRO A 296 11.52 -8.35 -7.57
C PRO A 296 11.52 -7.56 -8.89
N GLY A 297 11.43 -6.23 -8.83
CA GLY A 297 11.24 -5.34 -9.98
C GLY A 297 9.77 -4.92 -10.16
N PHE A 298 9.03 -4.86 -9.06
CA PHE A 298 7.62 -4.47 -9.03
C PHE A 298 7.47 -2.99 -8.69
N ASP A 299 6.30 -2.44 -8.97
CA ASP A 299 5.89 -1.08 -8.66
C ASP A 299 4.56 -1.07 -7.88
N ALA A 300 4.05 0.12 -7.55
CA ALA A 300 2.76 0.26 -6.86
C ALA A 300 1.56 -0.35 -7.63
N ASN A 301 1.59 -0.38 -8.97
CA ASN A 301 0.51 -0.96 -9.76
C ASN A 301 0.49 -2.49 -9.61
N GLU A 302 1.66 -3.11 -9.63
CA GLU A 302 1.80 -4.55 -9.43
C GLU A 302 1.47 -4.97 -7.99
N LEU A 303 1.88 -4.18 -6.99
CA LEU A 303 1.45 -4.38 -5.60
C LEU A 303 -0.08 -4.32 -5.46
N THR A 304 -0.73 -3.36 -6.12
CA THR A 304 -2.20 -3.23 -6.14
C THR A 304 -2.85 -4.48 -6.74
N ARG A 305 -2.31 -4.97 -7.86
CA ARG A 305 -2.77 -6.19 -8.54
C ARG A 305 -2.69 -7.41 -7.63
N LEU A 306 -1.51 -7.63 -7.02
CA LEU A 306 -1.26 -8.77 -6.16
C LEU A 306 -2.13 -8.72 -4.89
N ALA A 307 -2.27 -7.55 -4.26
CA ALA A 307 -3.13 -7.39 -3.10
C ALA A 307 -4.60 -7.70 -3.42
N CYS A 308 -5.11 -7.22 -4.55
CA CYS A 308 -6.47 -7.51 -5.00
C CYS A 308 -6.70 -9.01 -5.23
N LEU A 309 -5.72 -9.72 -5.81
CA LEU A 309 -5.80 -11.16 -6.04
C LEU A 309 -5.68 -11.95 -4.73
N ALA A 310 -4.76 -11.58 -3.84
CA ALA A 310 -4.59 -12.23 -2.55
C ALA A 310 -5.88 -12.14 -1.71
N ALA A 311 -6.50 -10.96 -1.66
CA ALA A 311 -7.79 -10.74 -1.00
C ALA A 311 -8.97 -11.51 -1.63
N ARG A 312 -8.78 -12.09 -2.82
CA ARG A 312 -9.77 -12.87 -3.57
C ARG A 312 -9.31 -14.32 -3.83
N HIS A 313 -8.31 -14.81 -3.10
CA HIS A 313 -7.76 -16.16 -3.24
C HIS A 313 -7.33 -16.49 -4.69
N GLY A 314 -6.65 -15.54 -5.33
CA GLY A 314 -6.16 -15.64 -6.70
C GLY A 314 -7.21 -15.52 -7.79
N ARG A 315 -8.46 -15.19 -7.45
CA ARG A 315 -9.55 -15.09 -8.42
C ARG A 315 -9.74 -13.65 -8.90
N PRO A 316 -9.70 -13.39 -10.23
CA PRO A 316 -10.16 -12.12 -10.76
C PRO A 316 -11.68 -11.97 -10.58
N ASP A 317 -12.20 -10.76 -10.81
CA ASP A 317 -13.65 -10.56 -10.91
C ASP A 317 -14.21 -11.08 -12.24
N ARG A 318 -15.52 -10.90 -12.43
CA ARG A 318 -16.27 -11.36 -13.61
C ARG A 318 -15.75 -10.79 -14.94
N GLU A 319 -15.07 -9.64 -14.90
CA GLU A 319 -14.48 -8.98 -16.08
C GLU A 319 -13.01 -9.39 -16.26
N GLY A 320 -12.51 -10.32 -15.44
CA GLY A 320 -11.11 -10.76 -15.46
C GLY A 320 -10.15 -9.82 -14.72
N TRP A 321 -10.61 -8.73 -14.09
CA TRP A 321 -9.72 -7.80 -13.39
C TRP A 321 -9.32 -8.33 -11.99
N PRO A 322 -8.04 -8.20 -11.56
CA PRO A 322 -6.94 -7.50 -12.23
C PRO A 322 -5.97 -8.43 -12.99
N ALA A 323 -6.41 -9.63 -13.38
CA ALA A 323 -5.56 -10.63 -14.06
C ALA A 323 -5.56 -10.50 -15.59
N ALA A 324 -6.61 -9.94 -16.18
CA ALA A 324 -6.74 -9.79 -17.63
C ALA A 324 -5.73 -8.78 -18.19
N ASP A 325 -5.17 -9.09 -19.36
CA ASP A 325 -4.26 -8.18 -20.06
C ASP A 325 -4.95 -6.92 -20.55
N ARG A 326 -6.27 -7.02 -20.77
CA ARG A 326 -7.13 -5.95 -21.25
C ARG A 326 -8.41 -5.93 -20.44
N ALA A 327 -8.84 -4.75 -19.99
CA ALA A 327 -10.16 -4.58 -19.40
C ALA A 327 -11.23 -4.42 -20.48
N THR A 328 -12.48 -4.76 -20.16
CA THR A 328 -13.62 -4.60 -21.06
C THR A 328 -13.77 -3.15 -21.50
N VAL A 329 -13.70 -2.90 -22.81
CA VAL A 329 -13.86 -1.57 -23.42
C VAL A 329 -15.26 -1.40 -23.99
N TYR A 330 -15.73 -0.15 -24.01
CA TYR A 330 -17.01 0.23 -24.57
C TYR A 330 -16.79 0.91 -25.92
N ALA A 331 -16.96 0.18 -27.03
CA ALA A 331 -16.62 0.67 -28.38
C ALA A 331 -17.31 1.99 -28.76
N HIS A 332 -18.52 2.25 -28.23
CA HIS A 332 -19.24 3.51 -28.44
C HIS A 332 -18.59 4.73 -27.78
N SER A 333 -17.55 4.53 -26.97
CA SER A 333 -16.84 5.56 -26.24
C SER A 333 -15.40 5.74 -26.72
N ASP A 334 -14.99 5.22 -27.88
CA ASP A 334 -13.60 5.40 -28.36
C ASP A 334 -13.30 6.84 -28.80
N TYR A 335 -12.78 7.63 -27.87
CA TYR A 335 -12.42 9.01 -28.14
C TYR A 335 -11.27 9.51 -27.25
N LEU A 336 -10.55 10.47 -27.82
CA LEU A 336 -9.34 11.08 -27.29
C LEU A 336 -9.28 12.53 -27.78
N TYR A 337 -9.30 13.49 -26.86
CA TYR A 337 -9.27 14.93 -27.17
C TYR A 337 -8.24 15.64 -26.31
N GLN A 338 -7.72 16.76 -26.78
CA GLN A 338 -6.95 17.67 -25.93
C GLN A 338 -7.87 18.32 -24.89
N HIS A 339 -7.33 18.55 -23.70
CA HIS A 339 -8.01 19.28 -22.64
C HIS A 339 -8.20 20.75 -23.08
N PRO A 340 -9.37 21.37 -22.86
CA PRO A 340 -9.68 22.71 -23.39
C PRO A 340 -8.79 23.84 -22.87
N HIS A 341 -8.00 23.59 -21.81
CA HIS A 341 -7.14 24.59 -21.17
C HIS A 341 -5.68 24.13 -20.95
N ASP A 342 -5.29 22.99 -21.54
CA ASP A 342 -3.89 22.53 -21.54
C ASP A 342 -3.62 21.61 -22.74
N ASP A 343 -2.88 22.13 -23.73
CA ASP A 343 -2.58 21.44 -24.99
C ASP A 343 -1.74 20.16 -24.81
N GLY A 344 -1.07 19.99 -23.67
CA GLY A 344 -0.34 18.76 -23.35
C GLY A 344 -1.09 17.82 -22.41
N ALA A 345 -2.31 18.16 -21.98
CA ALA A 345 -3.21 17.24 -21.31
C ALA A 345 -4.26 16.73 -22.32
N TRP A 346 -4.49 15.43 -22.30
CA TRP A 346 -5.45 14.74 -23.14
C TRP A 346 -6.48 14.05 -22.26
N ILE A 347 -7.72 14.03 -22.71
CA ILE A 347 -8.87 13.47 -21.99
C ILE A 347 -9.64 12.51 -22.89
N GLY A 348 -10.13 11.42 -22.33
CA GLY A 348 -10.84 10.41 -23.13
C GLY A 348 -11.36 9.23 -22.33
N SER A 349 -11.56 8.13 -23.06
CA SER A 349 -12.04 6.85 -22.53
C SER A 349 -10.93 5.80 -22.47
N LEU A 350 -11.24 4.66 -21.85
CA LEU A 350 -10.34 3.51 -21.78
C LEU A 350 -10.01 2.93 -23.17
N ALA A 351 -10.94 3.01 -24.12
CA ALA A 351 -10.75 2.46 -25.46
C ALA A 351 -9.62 3.17 -26.23
N ALA A 352 -9.40 4.46 -25.96
CA ALA A 352 -8.37 5.25 -26.61
C ALA A 352 -6.92 4.79 -26.29
N LEU A 353 -6.72 3.99 -25.23
CA LEU A 353 -5.40 3.46 -24.89
C LEU A 353 -4.77 2.63 -26.04
N ASP A 354 -5.60 1.99 -26.87
CA ASP A 354 -5.14 1.15 -27.99
C ASP A 354 -4.58 1.92 -29.17
N ARG A 355 -4.86 3.22 -29.21
CA ARG A 355 -4.52 4.14 -30.28
C ARG A 355 -3.88 5.40 -29.71
N LEU A 356 -3.24 5.26 -28.57
CA LEU A 356 -2.63 6.36 -27.83
C LEU A 356 -1.48 6.95 -28.64
N PRO A 357 -1.48 8.25 -28.95
CA PRO A 357 -0.43 8.91 -29.72
C PRO A 357 0.97 8.68 -29.15
N ALA A 358 1.98 8.60 -30.01
CA ALA A 358 3.35 8.26 -29.60
C ALA A 358 3.93 9.29 -28.61
N GLU A 359 3.49 10.54 -28.72
CA GLU A 359 3.87 11.66 -27.87
C GLU A 359 3.31 11.64 -26.44
N ILE A 360 2.40 10.73 -26.09
CA ILE A 360 1.88 10.64 -24.71
C ILE A 360 2.91 9.92 -23.83
N ASP A 361 3.38 10.62 -22.80
CA ASP A 361 4.43 10.13 -21.89
C ASP A 361 3.84 9.52 -20.61
N ALA A 362 2.64 9.92 -20.20
CA ALA A 362 2.01 9.44 -18.97
C ALA A 362 0.50 9.22 -19.12
N VAL A 363 -0.02 8.22 -18.39
CA VAL A 363 -1.43 7.85 -18.36
C VAL A 363 -1.93 7.88 -16.92
N VAL A 364 -2.99 8.65 -16.68
CA VAL A 364 -3.72 8.71 -15.40
C VAL A 364 -5.06 8.00 -15.59
N SER A 365 -5.18 6.80 -15.00
CA SER A 365 -6.34 5.93 -15.14
C SER A 365 -7.25 6.04 -13.92
N LEU A 366 -8.46 6.59 -14.11
CA LEU A 366 -9.49 6.74 -13.07
C LEU A 366 -10.42 5.51 -12.98
N CYS A 367 -10.06 4.41 -13.64
CA CYS A 367 -10.80 3.17 -13.68
C CYS A 367 -9.85 1.98 -13.69
N ARG A 368 -10.44 0.78 -13.59
CA ARG A 368 -9.71 -0.47 -13.79
C ARG A 368 -9.13 -0.52 -15.20
N VAL A 369 -7.87 -0.93 -15.29
CA VAL A 369 -7.12 -1.16 -16.54
C VAL A 369 -6.58 -2.58 -16.56
N GLY A 370 -6.40 -3.14 -17.75
CA GLY A 370 -5.73 -4.43 -17.94
C GLY A 370 -4.21 -4.33 -17.78
N ARG A 371 -3.55 -5.47 -17.50
CA ARG A 371 -2.10 -5.53 -17.21
C ARG A 371 -1.21 -4.98 -18.31
N ALA A 372 -1.62 -5.12 -19.56
CA ALA A 372 -0.84 -4.72 -20.74
C ALA A 372 -1.51 -3.59 -21.54
N GLN A 373 -2.52 -2.95 -20.96
CA GLN A 373 -3.36 -1.99 -21.69
C GLN A 373 -2.76 -0.59 -21.72
N VAL A 374 -2.02 -0.19 -20.67
CA VAL A 374 -1.18 1.01 -20.72
C VAL A 374 0.14 0.64 -21.39
N PRO A 375 0.55 1.33 -22.46
CA PRO A 375 1.78 0.95 -23.14
C PRO A 375 3.01 1.16 -22.25
N ALA A 376 3.97 0.24 -22.32
CA ALA A 376 5.15 0.23 -21.43
C ALA A 376 6.05 1.48 -21.52
N ARG A 377 5.95 2.27 -22.60
CA ARG A 377 6.67 3.55 -22.74
C ARG A 377 6.08 4.67 -21.86
N CYS A 378 4.84 4.52 -21.38
CA CYS A 378 4.16 5.53 -20.58
C CYS A 378 4.33 5.25 -19.09
N GLU A 379 4.48 6.31 -18.31
CA GLU A 379 4.27 6.23 -16.86
C GLU A 379 2.78 5.97 -16.58
N SER A 380 2.47 4.94 -15.80
CA SER A 380 1.10 4.55 -15.47
C SER A 380 0.75 4.92 -14.02
N VAL A 381 -0.22 5.83 -13.86
CA VAL A 381 -0.76 6.24 -12.56
C VAL A 381 -2.21 5.76 -12.45
N GLN A 382 -2.44 4.72 -11.63
CA GLN A 382 -3.78 4.20 -11.39
C GLN A 382 -4.42 4.82 -10.16
N VAL A 383 -5.61 5.38 -10.33
CA VAL A 383 -6.37 6.09 -9.30
C VAL A 383 -7.57 5.25 -8.88
N TRP A 384 -7.69 5.01 -7.58
CA TRP A 384 -8.83 4.29 -7.00
C TRP A 384 -10.06 5.21 -6.91
N LEU A 385 -10.80 5.34 -8.01
CA LEU A 385 -12.02 6.14 -8.08
C LEU A 385 -13.18 5.32 -8.62
N VAL A 386 -14.12 4.98 -7.74
CA VAL A 386 -15.31 4.19 -8.07
C VAL A 386 -16.45 5.12 -8.46
N ASP A 387 -17.04 4.89 -9.63
CA ASP A 387 -18.14 5.68 -10.21
C ASP A 387 -19.51 5.34 -9.58
N GLN A 388 -19.56 5.22 -8.25
CA GLN A 388 -20.75 4.86 -7.50
C GLN A 388 -20.75 5.60 -6.16
N GLU A 389 -21.88 6.22 -5.83
CA GLU A 389 -22.06 6.93 -4.57
C GLU A 389 -21.89 5.98 -3.37
N GLY A 390 -21.26 6.47 -2.31
CA GLY A 390 -21.02 5.69 -1.09
C GLY A 390 -20.03 4.53 -1.26
N ARG A 391 -19.21 4.51 -2.33
CA ARG A 391 -18.18 3.48 -2.57
C ARG A 391 -16.73 3.97 -2.46
N ASN A 392 -16.52 5.23 -2.12
CA ASN A 392 -15.19 5.84 -1.97
C ASN A 392 -15.05 6.41 -0.56
N ASP A 393 -14.18 5.84 0.27
CA ASP A 393 -13.91 6.36 1.63
C ASP A 393 -13.16 7.70 1.58
N ASN A 394 -12.33 7.92 0.55
CA ASN A 394 -11.44 9.08 0.43
C ASN A 394 -11.78 9.98 -0.77
N LEU A 395 -13.06 10.15 -1.12
CA LEU A 395 -13.47 10.81 -2.38
C LEU A 395 -12.80 12.18 -2.62
N ASP A 396 -12.89 13.09 -1.64
CA ASP A 396 -12.36 14.46 -1.77
C ASP A 396 -10.82 14.43 -1.96
N LEU A 397 -10.13 13.56 -1.23
CA LEU A 397 -8.68 13.36 -1.34
C LEU A 397 -8.31 12.79 -2.70
N VAL A 398 -8.99 11.73 -3.16
CA VAL A 398 -8.73 11.08 -4.44
C VAL A 398 -8.92 12.03 -5.61
N LEU A 399 -9.97 12.84 -5.61
CA LEU A 399 -10.20 13.84 -6.67
C LEU A 399 -9.11 14.92 -6.67
N THR A 400 -8.71 15.37 -5.48
CA THR A 400 -7.62 16.34 -5.30
C THR A 400 -6.31 15.78 -5.86
N GLU A 401 -5.89 14.60 -5.38
CA GLU A 401 -4.68 13.91 -5.82
C GLU A 401 -4.69 13.62 -7.33
N ALA A 402 -5.84 13.21 -7.89
CA ALA A 402 -5.95 12.95 -9.33
C ALA A 402 -5.77 14.23 -10.17
N SER A 403 -6.26 15.38 -9.69
CA SER A 403 -6.02 16.66 -10.37
C SER A 403 -4.58 17.15 -10.19
N ASP A 404 -4.02 16.97 -8.99
CA ASP A 404 -2.68 17.41 -8.63
C ASP A 404 -1.60 16.56 -9.35
N VAL A 405 -1.84 15.26 -9.55
CA VAL A 405 -0.90 14.39 -10.28
C VAL A 405 -0.85 14.71 -11.77
N VAL A 406 -1.98 15.09 -12.38
CA VAL A 406 -2.00 15.59 -13.76
C VAL A 406 -1.16 16.86 -13.84
N ALA A 407 -1.35 17.80 -12.91
CA ALA A 407 -0.56 19.03 -12.86
C ALA A 407 0.94 18.76 -12.67
N ALA A 408 1.30 17.85 -11.76
CA ALA A 408 2.69 17.48 -11.51
C ALA A 408 3.37 16.87 -12.74
N LEU A 409 2.71 15.93 -13.43
CA LEU A 409 3.22 15.34 -14.66
C LEU A 409 3.39 16.40 -15.77
N ARG A 410 2.45 17.34 -15.88
CA ARG A 410 2.53 18.46 -16.83
C ARG A 410 3.68 19.41 -16.49
N ALA A 411 3.93 19.69 -15.21
CA ALA A 411 5.07 20.49 -14.75
C ALA A 411 6.42 19.79 -15.01
N GLU A 412 6.44 18.46 -15.06
CA GLU A 412 7.60 17.65 -15.50
C GLU A 412 7.78 17.66 -17.03
N GLY A 413 6.92 18.36 -17.78
CA GLY A 413 7.00 18.49 -19.26
C GLY A 413 6.32 17.36 -20.03
N LYS A 414 5.71 16.37 -19.35
CA LYS A 414 5.10 15.19 -19.97
C LYS A 414 3.77 15.52 -20.61
N ARG A 415 3.44 14.91 -21.74
CA ARG A 415 2.07 14.88 -22.26
C ARG A 415 1.28 13.78 -21.53
N VAL A 416 0.14 14.15 -20.97
CA VAL A 416 -0.62 13.31 -20.05
C VAL A 416 -1.95 12.92 -20.66
N PHE A 417 -2.31 11.64 -20.58
CA PHE A 417 -3.64 11.16 -20.92
C PHE A 417 -4.43 10.79 -19.66
N LEU A 418 -5.51 11.52 -19.38
CA LEU A 418 -6.44 11.30 -18.29
C LEU A 418 -7.70 10.60 -18.81
N HIS A 419 -8.05 9.45 -18.25
CA HIS A 419 -9.22 8.71 -18.71
C HIS A 419 -9.94 7.92 -17.61
N CYS A 420 -11.16 7.51 -17.93
CA CYS A 420 -11.95 6.53 -17.19
C CYS A 420 -12.62 5.59 -18.21
N ALA A 421 -13.49 4.68 -17.76
CA ALA A 421 -14.03 3.63 -18.62
C ALA A 421 -14.67 4.18 -19.91
N GLU A 422 -15.68 5.05 -19.80
CA GLU A 422 -16.37 5.67 -20.93
C GLU A 422 -15.99 7.14 -21.14
N GLY A 423 -15.12 7.72 -20.32
CA GLY A 423 -14.73 9.14 -20.39
C GLY A 423 -15.80 10.16 -19.95
N ARG A 424 -17.07 9.77 -19.82
CA ARG A 424 -18.18 10.72 -19.57
C ARG A 424 -18.35 11.22 -18.14
N SER A 425 -17.90 10.44 -17.14
CA SER A 425 -18.14 10.73 -15.72
C SER A 425 -16.87 11.15 -14.97
N ARG A 426 -16.07 10.17 -14.50
CA ARG A 426 -14.84 10.44 -13.74
C ARG A 426 -13.82 11.30 -14.49
N THR A 427 -13.57 11.05 -15.78
CA THR A 427 -12.68 11.92 -16.58
C THR A 427 -13.20 13.33 -16.58
N ALA A 428 -14.49 13.54 -16.91
CA ALA A 428 -15.09 14.87 -16.91
C ALA A 428 -14.94 15.59 -15.55
N ALA A 429 -15.15 14.88 -14.44
CA ALA A 429 -15.02 15.43 -13.11
C ALA A 429 -13.58 15.85 -12.76
N VAL A 430 -12.59 14.98 -13.00
CA VAL A 430 -11.19 15.29 -12.71
C VAL A 430 -10.65 16.36 -13.67
N SER A 431 -11.06 16.34 -14.94
CA SER A 431 -10.69 17.38 -15.93
C SER A 431 -11.21 18.76 -15.53
N ALA A 432 -12.48 18.87 -15.14
CA ALA A 432 -13.04 20.15 -14.70
C ALA A 432 -12.36 20.66 -13.41
N LEU A 433 -12.09 19.75 -12.46
CA LEU A 433 -11.37 20.09 -11.23
C LEU A 433 -9.92 20.52 -11.51
N TYR A 434 -9.23 19.85 -12.43
CA TYR A 434 -7.89 20.21 -12.89
C TYR A 434 -7.87 21.60 -13.55
N GLY A 435 -8.81 21.88 -14.46
CA GLY A 435 -8.96 23.21 -15.05
C GLY A 435 -9.18 24.30 -13.99
N ALA A 436 -10.01 24.02 -13.00
CA ALA A 436 -10.29 24.97 -11.92
C ALA A 436 -9.11 25.22 -10.98
N ARG A 437 -8.44 24.15 -10.52
CA ARG A 437 -7.36 24.26 -9.52
C ARG A 437 -6.02 24.67 -10.11
N HIS A 438 -5.71 24.21 -11.31
CA HIS A 438 -4.34 24.29 -11.86
C HIS A 438 -4.22 25.14 -13.12
N ARG A 439 -5.34 25.50 -13.75
CA ARG A 439 -5.36 26.35 -14.97
C ARG A 439 -6.03 27.71 -14.76
N GLY A 440 -6.47 28.03 -13.54
CA GLY A 440 -7.08 29.31 -13.20
C GLY A 440 -8.45 29.56 -13.85
N VAL A 441 -9.14 28.50 -14.26
CA VAL A 441 -10.43 28.60 -14.96
C VAL A 441 -11.58 28.59 -13.95
N PRO A 442 -12.53 29.53 -13.99
CA PRO A 442 -13.72 29.45 -13.13
C PRO A 442 -14.44 28.11 -13.31
N LEU A 443 -14.87 27.46 -12.22
CA LEU A 443 -15.39 26.08 -12.29
C LEU A 443 -16.57 25.93 -13.27
N ASP A 444 -17.49 26.89 -13.32
CA ASP A 444 -18.63 26.86 -14.25
C ASP A 444 -18.20 26.97 -15.73
N GLN A 445 -17.07 27.63 -15.99
CA GLN A 445 -16.45 27.67 -17.32
C GLN A 445 -15.76 26.34 -17.61
N ALA A 446 -14.97 25.81 -16.68
CA ALA A 446 -14.29 24.52 -16.82
C ALA A 446 -15.27 23.38 -17.11
N TRP A 447 -16.41 23.33 -16.42
CA TRP A 447 -17.46 22.35 -16.70
C TRP A 447 -18.05 22.47 -18.10
N ARG A 448 -18.33 23.71 -18.56
CA ARG A 448 -18.86 23.96 -19.90
C ARG A 448 -17.87 23.55 -20.97
N ASP A 449 -16.61 23.95 -20.84
CA ASP A 449 -15.60 23.68 -21.86
C ASP A 449 -15.25 22.19 -21.94
N VAL A 450 -15.19 21.48 -20.81
CA VAL A 450 -15.03 20.02 -20.80
C VAL A 450 -16.24 19.32 -21.43
N ARG A 451 -17.47 19.77 -21.13
CA ARG A 451 -18.68 19.24 -21.76
C ARG A 451 -18.68 19.45 -23.27
N ASP A 452 -18.28 20.62 -23.72
CA ASP A 452 -18.30 20.98 -25.14
C ASP A 452 -17.14 20.29 -25.91
N THR A 453 -16.10 19.83 -25.20
CA THR A 453 -15.00 19.01 -25.74
C THR A 453 -15.37 17.53 -25.86
N LEU A 454 -16.07 16.97 -24.88
CA LEU A 454 -16.36 15.52 -24.82
C LEU A 454 -17.64 15.14 -25.58
N PRO A 455 -17.65 14.06 -26.37
CA PRO A 455 -18.83 13.62 -27.11
C PRO A 455 -19.92 13.05 -26.18
N ALA A 456 -19.55 12.64 -24.97
CA ALA A 456 -20.45 12.25 -23.90
C ALA A 456 -20.01 12.90 -22.59
N PHE A 457 -20.96 13.55 -21.91
CA PHE A 457 -20.71 14.25 -20.66
C PHE A 457 -21.86 13.98 -19.69
N ALA A 458 -21.59 13.15 -18.69
CA ALA A 458 -22.54 12.78 -17.65
C ALA A 458 -21.81 12.43 -16.33
N PRO A 459 -21.08 13.37 -15.71
CA PRO A 459 -20.53 13.15 -14.38
C PRO A 459 -21.64 12.92 -13.36
N GLU A 460 -21.45 11.86 -12.58
CA GLU A 460 -22.36 11.44 -11.52
C GLU A 460 -22.60 12.60 -10.52
N PRO A 461 -23.82 12.74 -9.96
CA PRO A 461 -24.15 13.84 -9.06
C PRO A 461 -23.18 13.99 -7.89
N PHE A 462 -22.79 12.88 -7.26
CA PHE A 462 -21.87 12.91 -6.11
C PHE A 462 -20.47 13.43 -6.49
N LEU A 463 -20.00 13.17 -7.72
CA LEU A 463 -18.74 13.69 -8.23
C LEU A 463 -18.85 15.20 -8.49
N ARG A 464 -19.95 15.66 -9.09
CA ARG A 464 -20.20 17.09 -9.30
C ARG A 464 -20.17 17.85 -7.97
N SER A 465 -20.91 17.36 -6.98
CA SER A 465 -20.96 17.98 -5.65
C SER A 465 -19.59 17.99 -4.96
N ALA A 466 -18.78 16.94 -5.12
CA ALA A 466 -17.42 16.90 -4.58
C ALA A 466 -16.50 17.92 -5.27
N VAL A 467 -16.49 17.96 -6.60
CA VAL A 467 -15.72 18.93 -7.39
C VAL A 467 -16.08 20.38 -7.02
N GLU A 468 -17.38 20.68 -6.89
CA GLU A 468 -17.85 22.00 -6.46
C GLU A 468 -17.34 22.41 -5.07
N ARG A 469 -17.38 21.49 -4.10
CA ARG A 469 -16.84 21.76 -2.76
C ARG A 469 -15.32 21.99 -2.80
N LEU A 470 -14.59 21.18 -3.56
CA LEU A 470 -13.13 21.26 -3.65
C LEU A 470 -12.66 22.54 -4.35
N ALA A 471 -13.33 22.95 -5.43
CA ALA A 471 -13.00 24.20 -6.12
C ALA A 471 -13.26 25.43 -5.23
N ARG A 472 -14.35 25.44 -4.45
CA ARG A 472 -14.62 26.51 -3.48
C ARG A 472 -13.56 26.59 -2.39
N ARG A 473 -13.09 25.44 -1.88
CA ARG A 473 -11.99 25.40 -0.90
C ARG A 473 -10.69 25.95 -1.49
N ALA A 474 -10.35 25.59 -2.72
CA ALA A 474 -9.15 26.11 -3.38
C ALA A 474 -9.20 27.64 -3.57
N ALA A 475 -10.31 28.16 -4.09
CA ALA A 475 -10.49 29.60 -4.28
C ALA A 475 -10.45 30.41 -2.96
N ALA A 476 -10.86 29.81 -1.84
CA ALA A 476 -10.77 30.45 -0.52
C ALA A 476 -9.33 30.52 0.01
N VAL A 477 -8.48 29.54 -0.34
CA VAL A 477 -7.05 29.54 0.02
C VAL A 477 -6.29 30.60 -0.79
N ASP A 478 -6.63 30.80 -2.06
CA ASP A 478 -5.97 31.80 -2.92
C ASP A 478 -6.37 33.25 -2.57
N ALA A 479 -7.46 33.44 -1.82
CA ALA A 479 -8.00 34.76 -1.46
C ALA A 479 -7.56 35.27 -0.08
N GLY A 480 -6.90 34.44 0.73
CA GLY A 480 -6.40 34.76 2.07
C GLY A 480 -4.88 34.74 2.14
#